data_AF-A0A963Q2N9-F1
#
_entry.id   AF-A0A963Q2N9-F1
#
_cell.length_a   1.000
_cell.length_b   1.000
_cell.length_c   1.000
_cell.angle_alpha   90.00
_cell.angle_beta   90.00
_cell.angle_gamma   90.00
#
_symmetry.space_group_name_H-M   'P 1'
#
loop_
_entity.id
_entity.type
_entity.pdbx_description
1 polymer ?
#
loop_
_entity_poly.entity_id
_entity_poly.type
_entity_poly.pdbx_seq_one_letter_code
_entity_poly.pdbx_strand_id
1 'polypeptide(L)' 'CLMAPAATPPEMIARLNQALNQALTQPAIKERFAQAGVDILGPSTPEQADAFGQRERARWVPFVRSLKLDVN' A
#
# COMPACT_ATOMS: atom_id res chain seq x y z
N CYS A 1 -1.84 -1.35 -0.46
CA CYS A 1 -0.70 -0.56 -0.97
C CYS A 1 -0.95 -0.29 -2.45
N LEU A 2 -1.07 0.97 -2.87
CA LEU A 2 -1.23 1.32 -4.30
C LEU A 2 0.17 1.45 -4.92
N MET A 3 0.39 0.82 -6.06
CA MET A 3 1.67 0.86 -6.79
C MET A 3 1.43 1.36 -8.22
N ALA A 4 2.45 2.00 -8.80
CA ALA A 4 2.44 2.50 -10.17
C ALA A 4 3.80 2.20 -10.84
N PRO A 5 3.88 2.23 -12.19
CA PRO A 5 5.15 2.10 -12.89
C PRO A 5 6.21 3.09 -12.38
N ALA A 6 7.49 2.67 -12.32
CA ALA A 6 8.57 3.50 -11.79
C ALA A 6 8.74 4.84 -12.52
N ALA A 7 8.41 4.90 -13.81
CA ALA A 7 8.49 6.11 -14.63
C ALA A 7 7.23 6.99 -14.55
N THR A 8 6.29 6.73 -13.63
CA THR A 8 5.08 7.55 -13.49
C THR A 8 5.47 8.96 -13.03
N PRO A 9 5.02 10.03 -13.71
CA PRO A 9 5.36 11.39 -13.32
C PRO A 9 4.92 11.75 -11.89
N PRO A 10 5.71 12.51 -11.13
CA PRO A 10 5.41 12.85 -9.73
C PRO A 10 4.03 13.50 -9.53
N GLU A 11 3.61 14.36 -10.44
CA GLU A 11 2.30 15.02 -10.39
C GLU A 11 1.13 14.03 -10.51
N MET A 12 1.31 12.95 -11.29
CA MET A 12 0.30 11.90 -11.40
C MET A 12 0.25 11.06 -10.12
N ILE A 13 1.40 10.77 -9.51
CA ILE A 13 1.46 10.11 -8.20
C ILE A 13 0.75 10.94 -7.13
N ALA A 14 1.01 12.25 -7.08
CA ALA A 14 0.36 13.15 -6.15
C ALA A 14 -1.17 13.15 -6.33
N ARG A 15 -1.64 13.24 -7.58
CA ARG A 15 -3.07 13.21 -7.91
C ARG A 15 -3.73 11.89 -7.50
N LEU A 16 -3.09 10.75 -7.78
CA LEU A 16 -3.59 9.43 -7.40
C LEU A 16 -3.64 9.26 -5.88
N ASN A 17 -2.61 9.69 -5.17
CA ASN A 17 -2.57 9.64 -3.71
C ASN A 17 -3.68 10.49 -3.08
N GLN A 18 -3.90 11.71 -3.58
CA GLN A 18 -4.97 12.58 -3.11
C GLN A 18 -6.34 11.93 -3.33
N ALA A 19 -6.61 11.42 -4.54
CA ALA A 19 -7.88 10.77 -4.85
C ALA A 19 -8.12 9.52 -4.00
N LEU A 20 -7.09 8.70 -3.77
CA LEU A 20 -7.17 7.53 -2.90
C LEU A 20 -7.49 7.93 -1.45
N ASN A 21 -6.74 8.89 -0.90
CA ASN A 21 -6.97 9.37 0.46
C ASN A 21 -8.40 9.90 0.63
N GLN A 22 -8.93 10.65 -0.35
CA GLN A 22 -10.32 11.11 -0.35
C GLN A 22 -11.33 9.96 -0.44
N ALA A 23 -11.09 8.96 -1.29
CA ALA A 23 -12.00 7.82 -1.40
C ALA A 23 -12.09 7.02 -0.09
N LEU A 24 -10.95 6.82 0.59
CA LEU A 24 -10.88 6.09 1.86
C LEU A 24 -11.56 6.82 3.03
N THR A 25 -11.87 8.12 2.92
CA THR A 25 -12.64 8.82 3.96
C THR A 25 -14.14 8.65 3.82
N GLN A 26 -14.63 8.18 2.66
CA GLN A 26 -16.05 8.06 2.37
C GLN A 26 -16.74 7.00 3.26
N PRO A 27 -17.89 7.30 3.89
CA PRO A 27 -18.55 6.38 4.81
C PRO A 27 -18.85 5.00 4.21
N ALA A 28 -19.37 4.95 2.97
CA ALA A 28 -19.67 3.69 2.30
C ALA A 28 -18.43 2.82 2.05
N ILE A 29 -17.28 3.45 1.77
CA ILE A 29 -16.01 2.73 1.62
C ILE A 29 -15.52 2.21 2.97
N LYS A 30 -15.57 3.05 4.01
CA LYS A 30 -15.20 2.65 5.38
C LYS A 30 -16.02 1.47 5.88
N GLU A 31 -17.33 1.52 5.71
CA GLU A 31 -18.24 0.47 6.13
C GLU A 31 -17.93 -0.85 5.41
N ARG A 32 -17.73 -0.80 4.09
CA ARG A 32 -17.39 -2.00 3.31
C ARG A 32 -16.05 -2.63 3.74
N PHE A 33 -15.05 -1.80 4.06
CA PHE A 33 -13.76 -2.29 4.56
C PHE A 33 -13.89 -2.87 5.97
N ALA A 34 -14.66 -2.22 6.84
CA ALA A 34 -14.93 -2.73 8.20
C ALA A 34 -15.66 -4.08 8.18
N GLN A 35 -16.66 -4.24 7.30
CA GLN A 35 -17.36 -5.52 7.10
C GLN A 35 -16.43 -6.64 6.59
N ALA A 36 -15.39 -6.28 5.85
CA ALA A 36 -14.36 -7.21 5.39
C ALA A 36 -13.27 -7.47 6.45
N GLY A 37 -13.37 -6.89 7.65
CA GLY A 37 -12.37 -7.00 8.71
C GLY A 37 -11.07 -6.25 8.40
N VAL A 38 -11.13 -5.23 7.53
CA VAL A 38 -9.95 -4.46 7.12
C VAL A 38 -9.92 -3.11 7.82
N ASP A 39 -8.84 -2.88 8.55
CA ASP A 39 -8.53 -1.56 9.09
C ASP A 39 -7.87 -0.68 8.02
N ILE A 40 -8.48 0.48 7.77
CA ILE A 40 -7.92 1.47 6.85
C ILE A 40 -6.78 2.21 7.55
N LEU A 41 -5.55 1.90 7.13
CA LEU A 41 -4.35 2.62 7.53
C LEU A 41 -4.21 3.89 6.66
N GLY A 42 -4.58 5.05 7.17
CA GLY A 42 -4.41 6.31 6.43
C GLY A 42 -5.17 7.52 7.01
N PRO A 43 -4.94 8.72 6.45
CA PRO A 43 -4.25 8.98 5.18
C PRO A 43 -2.71 8.86 5.29
N SER A 44 -2.05 8.63 4.15
CA SER A 44 -0.58 8.58 4.05
C SER A 44 -0.06 9.30 2.79
N THR A 45 1.18 9.75 2.83
CA THR A 45 1.88 10.34 1.67
C THR A 45 2.49 9.23 0.77
N PRO A 46 2.80 9.51 -0.51
CA PRO A 46 3.49 8.57 -1.38
C PRO A 46 4.81 8.05 -0.78
N GLU A 47 5.58 8.92 -0.12
CA GLU A 47 6.86 8.59 0.50
C GLU A 47 6.68 7.66 1.71
N GLN A 48 5.65 7.89 2.52
CA GLN A 48 5.31 7.01 3.63
C GLN A 48 4.92 5.61 3.14
N ALA A 49 4.14 5.54 2.05
CA ALA A 49 3.74 4.28 1.42
C ALA A 49 4.95 3.52 0.85
N ASP A 50 5.85 4.20 0.14
CA ASP A 50 7.06 3.58 -0.40
C ASP A 50 8.00 3.10 0.73
N ALA A 51 8.21 3.93 1.76
CA ALA A 51 9.01 3.57 2.92
C ALA A 51 8.44 2.35 3.66
N PHE A 52 7.11 2.22 3.76
CA PHE A 52 6.48 1.02 4.30
C PHE A 52 6.79 -0.21 3.45
N GLY A 53 6.63 -0.11 2.13
CA GLY A 53 6.95 -1.21 1.21
C GLY A 53 8.42 -1.62 1.29
N GLN A 54 9.35 -0.66 1.38
CA GLN A 54 10.77 -0.94 1.56
C GLN A 54 11.05 -1.69 2.87
N ARG A 55 10.46 -1.27 3.99
CA ARG A 55 10.60 -1.93 5.30
C ARG A 55 10.07 -3.36 5.27
N GLU A 56 8.87 -3.57 4.72
CA GLU A 56 8.28 -4.91 4.64
C GLU A 56 9.12 -5.83 3.76
N ARG A 57 9.61 -5.35 2.60
CA ARG A 57 10.52 -6.14 1.76
C ARG A 57 11.82 -6.49 2.48
N ALA A 58 12.45 -5.51 3.13
CA ALA A 58 13.70 -5.72 3.85
C ALA A 58 13.55 -6.75 4.98
N ARG A 59 12.40 -6.80 5.64
CA ARG A 59 12.11 -7.77 6.70
C ARG A 59 11.78 -9.15 6.15
N TRP A 60 10.87 -9.24 5.18
CA TRP A 60 10.25 -10.51 4.81
C TRP A 60 10.99 -11.25 3.70
N VAL A 61 11.63 -10.58 2.75
CA VAL A 61 12.41 -11.24 1.69
C VAL A 61 13.52 -12.15 2.25
N PRO A 62 14.39 -11.70 3.18
CA PRO A 62 15.41 -12.60 3.73
C PRO A 62 14.80 -13.74 4.56
N PHE A 63 13.71 -13.47 5.30
CA PHE A 63 13.01 -14.49 6.06
C PHE A 63 12.46 -15.59 5.14
N VAL A 64 11.75 -15.24 4.07
CA VAL A 64 11.21 -16.24 3.13
C VAL A 64 12.33 -17.02 2.45
N ARG A 65 13.42 -16.36 2.06
CA ARG A 65 14.59 -17.05 1.46
C ARG A 65 15.25 -18.05 2.41
N SER A 66 15.27 -17.78 3.72
CA SER A 66 15.87 -18.70 4.69
C SER A 66 15.06 -19.99 4.87
N LEU A 67 13.77 -19.95 4.58
CA LEU A 67 12.87 -21.11 4.66
C LEU A 67 13.10 -22.14 3.54
N LYS A 68 13.85 -21.80 2.48
CA LYS A 68 14.14 -22.69 1.33
C LYS A 68 12.88 -23.37 0.79
N LEU A 69 11.79 -22.62 0.70
CA LEU A 69 10.53 -23.12 0.19
C LEU A 69 10.68 -23.43 -1.30
N ASP A 70 10.31 -24.64 -1.68
CA ASP A 70 10.18 -25.03 -3.07
C ASP A 70 8.81 -24.53 -3.57
N VAL A 71 8.82 -23.72 -4.62
CA VAL A 71 7.61 -23.14 -5.21
C VAL A 71 7.41 -23.82 -6.56
N ASN A 72 6.88 -25.05 -6.51
CA ASN A 72 6.42 -25.78 -7.69
C ASN A 72 5.09 -25.23 -8.20
#